data_AF-A0A7X8XJV7-F1
#
_entry.id   AF-A0A7X8XJV7-F1
#
_cell.length_a   1.000
_cell.length_b   1.000
_cell.length_c   1.000
_cell.angle_alpha   90.00
_cell.angle_beta   90.00
_cell.angle_gamma   90.00
#
_symmetry.space_group_name_H-M   'P 1'
#
loop_
_entity.id
_entity.type
_entity.pdbx_description
1 polymer ?
#
loop_
_entity_poly.entity_id
_entity_poly.type
_entity_poly.pdbx_seq_one_letter_code
_entity_poly.pdbx_strand_id
1 'polypeptide(L)'
;MTRPAQRFFILWLLAACIFPAPVRAAEGNIRELLPWYLQSIALVLTESGTGTAFAVQATPSGTLLITSSHVVEGADRVRLRIGEAKPVEARVIADDPEVDLALLEVDGLTLPPLPLASTDPVIGTDLAVVGYPLVERFQSAGLEVQPSLSKGVLSAIRRKDGGSILQVDVPVNPGNSGGPAFDWETGKVIGVVRARLRDASGINFLVGTNSIHTFLTERPTPKPTRALASDSIRELMDRSGIPYEINENGNFKMVRKLGNGRTQLVLIYGRSWEYNGIKIREIWAPAFRVDGDLSGDLANRLLKMSYEAKIGGWQTLKVEQDSVAIYAIKVVDRLTVEELRTWIDYVASYADTIELEVTGKDDY
;
A
#
# COMPACT_ATOMS: atom_id res chain seq x y z
N MET A 1 55.82 -46.68 30.85
CA MET A 1 55.46 -45.25 30.75
C MET A 1 54.45 -45.08 29.62
N THR A 2 53.17 -45.15 29.95
CA THR A 2 52.05 -45.10 29.00
C THR A 2 51.29 -43.80 29.19
N ARG A 3 51.26 -42.94 28.16
CA ARG A 3 50.50 -41.69 28.13
C ARG A 3 48.99 -42.00 28.13
N PRO A 4 48.14 -41.32 28.91
CA PRO A 4 46.69 -41.48 28.79
C PRO A 4 46.14 -40.62 27.64
N ALA A 5 45.20 -41.21 26.90
CA ALA A 5 44.54 -40.66 25.73
C ALA A 5 43.61 -39.48 26.08
N GLN A 6 43.62 -38.46 25.21
CA GLN A 6 42.66 -37.37 25.19
C GLN A 6 41.25 -37.91 24.93
N ARG A 7 40.31 -37.63 25.85
CA ARG A 7 38.88 -37.86 25.64
C ARG A 7 38.27 -36.59 25.04
N PHE A 8 37.88 -36.66 23.76
CA PHE A 8 37.01 -35.67 23.13
C PHE A 8 35.59 -35.81 23.68
N PHE A 9 35.12 -34.82 24.43
CA PHE A 9 33.70 -34.64 24.74
C PHE A 9 33.05 -33.96 23.54
N ILE A 10 32.32 -34.72 22.72
CA ILE A 10 31.40 -34.16 21.73
C ILE A 10 30.11 -33.83 22.47
N LEU A 11 29.90 -32.53 22.74
CA LEU A 11 28.64 -32.02 23.29
C LEU A 11 27.61 -32.03 22.16
N TRP A 12 26.61 -32.91 22.24
CA TRP A 12 25.38 -32.76 21.46
C TRP A 12 24.61 -31.55 22.01
N LEU A 13 24.71 -30.40 21.34
CA LEU A 13 23.77 -29.30 21.52
C LEU A 13 22.42 -29.76 20.94
N LEU A 14 21.56 -30.29 21.80
CA LEU A 14 20.13 -30.36 21.54
C LEU A 14 19.65 -28.93 21.32
N ALA A 15 19.36 -28.57 20.07
CA ALA A 15 18.54 -27.42 19.75
C ALA A 15 17.17 -27.66 20.39
N ALA A 16 16.97 -27.11 21.59
CA ALA A 16 15.65 -27.02 22.17
C ALA A 16 14.83 -26.14 21.21
N CYS A 17 13.88 -26.75 20.50
CA CYS A 17 12.79 -26.01 19.88
C CYS A 17 12.09 -25.25 21.01
N ILE A 18 12.43 -23.96 21.15
CA ILE A 18 11.70 -23.04 22.03
C ILE A 18 10.35 -22.83 21.34
N PHE A 19 9.39 -23.69 21.66
CA PHE A 19 7.99 -23.37 21.43
C PHE A 19 7.70 -22.11 22.27
N PRO A 20 7.08 -21.06 21.70
CA PRO A 20 6.65 -19.93 22.51
C PRO A 20 5.71 -20.48 23.58
N ALA A 21 6.06 -20.25 24.86
CA ALA A 21 5.20 -20.60 25.97
C ALA A 21 3.80 -20.02 25.70
N PRO A 22 2.71 -20.77 25.98
CA PRO A 22 1.38 -20.23 25.84
C PRO A 22 1.32 -18.93 26.64
N VAL A 23 0.79 -17.87 26.02
CA VAL A 23 0.56 -16.57 26.67
C VAL A 23 -0.08 -16.89 28.01
N ARG A 24 0.66 -16.69 29.11
CA ARG A 24 0.13 -16.75 30.47
C ARG A 24 -1.16 -15.93 30.43
N ALA A 25 -2.28 -16.49 30.89
CA ALA A 25 -3.53 -15.77 31.02
C ALA A 25 -3.20 -14.42 31.68
N ALA A 26 -3.21 -13.39 30.86
CA ALA A 26 -2.51 -12.15 31.12
C ALA A 26 -3.38 -11.32 32.06
N GLU A 27 -3.32 -11.60 33.35
CA GLU A 27 -3.88 -10.73 34.38
C GLU A 27 -2.86 -9.63 34.64
N GLY A 28 -3.19 -8.40 34.27
CA GLY A 28 -2.33 -7.23 34.43
C GLY A 28 -2.69 -6.11 33.46
N ASN A 29 -2.23 -4.90 33.79
CA ASN A 29 -2.40 -3.75 32.92
C ASN A 29 -1.48 -3.85 31.68
N ILE A 30 -1.79 -3.09 30.62
CA ILE A 30 -1.04 -3.14 29.36
C ILE A 30 0.46 -2.85 29.54
N ARG A 31 0.86 -2.04 30.52
CA ARG A 31 2.28 -1.73 30.76
C ARG A 31 3.07 -2.98 31.16
N GLU A 32 2.48 -3.86 31.96
CA GLU A 32 3.10 -5.13 32.39
C GLU A 32 3.11 -6.18 31.28
N LEU A 33 2.08 -6.16 30.43
CA LEU A 33 1.90 -7.13 29.36
C LEU A 33 2.66 -6.78 28.09
N LEU A 34 2.99 -5.50 27.88
CA LEU A 34 3.58 -5.00 26.64
C LEU A 34 4.81 -5.79 26.16
N PRO A 35 5.81 -6.13 26.99
CA PRO A 35 6.98 -6.88 26.52
C PRO A 35 6.62 -8.21 25.85
N TRP A 36 5.55 -8.85 26.29
CA TRP A 36 5.03 -10.09 25.71
C TRP A 36 4.19 -9.85 24.47
N TYR A 37 3.50 -8.72 24.40
CA TYR A 37 2.62 -8.36 23.27
C TYR A 37 3.38 -7.79 22.08
N LEU A 38 4.59 -7.25 22.27
CA LEU A 38 5.38 -6.70 21.17
C LEU A 38 5.68 -7.72 20.06
N GLN A 39 5.82 -9.00 20.39
CA GLN A 39 6.03 -10.07 19.40
C GLN A 39 4.78 -10.32 18.52
N SER A 40 3.62 -9.85 18.96
CA SER A 40 2.35 -9.98 18.26
C SER A 40 2.02 -8.76 17.39
N ILE A 41 2.87 -7.72 17.40
CA ILE A 41 2.64 -6.44 16.72
C ILE A 41 3.72 -6.24 15.65
N ALA A 42 3.29 -6.18 14.39
CA ALA A 42 4.15 -6.08 13.23
C ALA A 42 4.08 -4.69 12.59
N LEU A 43 5.21 -4.19 12.10
CA LEU A 43 5.26 -3.11 11.12
C LEU A 43 4.82 -3.68 9.77
N VAL A 44 3.82 -3.06 9.16
CA VAL A 44 3.40 -3.34 7.78
C VAL A 44 4.19 -2.43 6.85
N LEU A 45 4.82 -3.02 5.85
CA LEU A 45 5.54 -2.36 4.78
C LEU A 45 4.82 -2.65 3.46
N THR A 46 4.37 -1.59 2.79
CA THR A 46 3.80 -1.65 1.43
C THR A 46 4.66 -0.84 0.48
N GLU A 47 4.32 -0.82 -0.80
CA GLU A 47 4.99 0.05 -1.78
C GLU A 47 4.67 1.54 -1.56
N SER A 48 3.50 1.84 -1.01
CA SER A 48 2.97 3.20 -0.84
C SER A 48 3.14 3.76 0.57
N GLY A 49 3.59 2.97 1.55
CA GLY A 49 3.87 3.46 2.88
C GLY A 49 4.00 2.38 3.95
N THR A 50 3.70 2.78 5.19
CA THR A 50 3.85 1.93 6.38
C THR A 50 2.65 2.02 7.30
N GLY A 51 2.35 0.92 7.99
CA GLY A 51 1.32 0.86 9.03
C GLY A 51 1.67 -0.14 10.12
N THR A 52 0.71 -0.48 10.97
CA THR A 52 0.87 -1.47 12.03
C THR A 52 -0.17 -2.58 11.85
N ALA A 53 0.20 -3.82 12.15
CA ALA A 53 -0.72 -4.96 12.21
C ALA A 53 -0.52 -5.71 13.52
N PHE A 54 -1.49 -6.50 13.94
CA PHE A 54 -1.34 -7.36 15.11
C PHE A 54 -2.04 -8.71 14.97
N ALA A 55 -1.47 -9.74 15.61
CA ALA A 55 -1.97 -11.11 15.56
C ALA A 55 -3.31 -11.26 16.29
N VAL A 56 -4.26 -11.95 15.64
CA VAL A 56 -5.62 -12.19 16.17
C VAL A 56 -6.01 -13.66 16.21
N GLN A 57 -5.38 -14.51 15.40
CA GLN A 57 -5.66 -15.94 15.39
C GLN A 57 -4.47 -16.73 14.83
N ALA A 58 -4.10 -17.83 15.48
CA ALA A 58 -3.17 -18.79 14.89
C ALA A 58 -3.90 -19.66 13.86
N THR A 59 -3.23 -20.00 12.76
CA THR A 59 -3.70 -20.96 11.75
C THR A 59 -2.83 -22.21 11.78
N PRO A 60 -3.26 -23.33 11.15
CA PRO A 60 -2.40 -24.51 11.03
C PRO A 60 -1.07 -24.24 10.32
N SER A 61 -1.02 -23.26 9.41
CA SER A 61 0.17 -22.92 8.62
C SER A 61 0.91 -21.67 9.12
N GLY A 62 0.35 -20.89 10.05
CA GLY A 62 0.94 -19.62 10.48
C GLY A 62 0.00 -18.78 11.34
N THR A 63 -0.18 -17.50 10.99
CA THR A 63 -0.94 -16.53 11.81
C THR A 63 -1.78 -15.57 10.96
N LEU A 64 -2.97 -15.23 11.47
CA LEU A 64 -3.79 -14.13 10.97
C LEU A 64 -3.53 -12.85 11.76
N LEU A 65 -3.38 -11.75 11.04
CA LEU A 65 -3.18 -10.42 11.62
C LEU A 65 -4.24 -9.44 11.10
N ILE A 66 -4.71 -8.53 11.96
CA ILE A 66 -5.53 -7.38 11.54
C ILE A 66 -4.64 -6.17 11.28
N THR A 67 -5.02 -5.39 10.28
CA THR A 67 -4.52 -4.02 10.00
C THR A 67 -5.68 -3.14 9.51
N SER A 68 -5.41 -1.89 9.17
CA SER A 68 -6.38 -1.03 8.48
C SER A 68 -6.45 -1.31 6.99
N SER A 69 -7.64 -1.21 6.40
CA SER A 69 -7.86 -1.39 4.95
C SER A 69 -6.99 -0.43 4.12
N HIS A 70 -6.97 0.86 4.48
CA HIS A 70 -6.18 1.85 3.73
C HIS A 70 -4.66 1.62 3.81
N VAL A 71 -4.15 0.85 4.79
CA VAL A 71 -2.72 0.50 4.86
C VAL A 71 -2.35 -0.47 3.74
N VAL A 72 -3.29 -1.32 3.33
CA VAL A 72 -3.09 -2.37 2.33
C VAL A 72 -3.85 -2.09 1.03
N GLU A 73 -4.27 -0.84 0.82
CA GLU A 73 -5.07 -0.47 -0.33
C GLU A 73 -4.34 -0.82 -1.64
N GLY A 74 -4.98 -1.69 -2.44
CA GLY A 74 -4.45 -2.14 -3.72
C GLY A 74 -3.25 -3.08 -3.61
N ALA A 75 -3.00 -3.69 -2.45
CA ALA A 75 -1.98 -4.71 -2.28
C ALA A 75 -2.62 -6.09 -2.09
N ASP A 76 -2.20 -7.09 -2.86
CA ASP A 76 -2.53 -8.50 -2.60
C ASP A 76 -1.58 -9.13 -1.57
N ARG A 77 -0.39 -8.53 -1.44
CA ARG A 77 0.67 -8.96 -0.52
C ARG A 77 1.35 -7.76 0.10
N VAL A 78 1.76 -7.92 1.35
CA VAL A 78 2.53 -6.93 2.10
C VAL A 78 3.73 -7.59 2.78
N ARG A 79 4.68 -6.80 3.26
CA ARG A 79 5.78 -7.31 4.09
C ARG A 79 5.57 -6.92 5.55
N LEU A 80 5.73 -7.88 6.45
CA LEU A 80 5.60 -7.70 7.89
C LEU A 80 6.98 -7.77 8.55
N ARG A 81 7.30 -6.80 9.40
CA ARG A 81 8.50 -6.83 10.24
C ARG A 81 8.11 -6.82 11.72
N ILE A 82 8.60 -7.79 12.48
CA ILE A 82 8.42 -7.86 13.94
C ILE A 82 9.78 -7.61 14.60
N GLY A 83 9.86 -6.59 15.45
CA GLY A 83 11.13 -6.18 16.07
C GLY A 83 12.22 -5.93 15.01
N GLU A 84 13.43 -6.43 15.25
CA GLU A 84 14.58 -6.28 14.34
C GLU A 84 14.69 -7.40 13.28
N ALA A 85 13.70 -8.30 13.20
CA ALA A 85 13.74 -9.40 12.26
C ALA A 85 13.66 -8.91 10.80
N LYS A 86 14.10 -9.77 9.86
CA LYS A 86 13.89 -9.51 8.43
C LYS A 86 12.39 -9.50 8.11
N PRO A 87 11.93 -8.61 7.21
CA PRO A 87 10.53 -8.63 6.80
C PRO A 87 10.15 -9.96 6.14
N VAL A 88 8.96 -10.46 6.45
CA VAL A 88 8.35 -11.66 5.85
C VAL A 88 7.13 -11.27 5.04
N GLU A 89 6.79 -12.03 4.00
CA GLU A 89 5.62 -11.75 3.17
C GLU A 89 4.33 -12.25 3.82
N ALA A 90 3.25 -11.49 3.72
CA ALA A 90 1.90 -11.86 4.13
C ALA A 90 0.89 -11.57 3.01
N ARG A 91 -0.10 -12.45 2.86
CA ARG A 91 -1.20 -12.29 1.89
C ARG A 91 -2.33 -11.47 2.51
N VAL A 92 -2.95 -10.59 1.73
CA VAL A 92 -4.21 -9.94 2.11
C VAL A 92 -5.35 -10.91 1.78
N ILE A 93 -6.01 -11.46 2.80
CA ILE A 93 -7.05 -12.48 2.62
C ILE A 93 -8.48 -11.94 2.75
N ALA A 94 -8.64 -10.77 3.40
CA ALA A 94 -9.87 -10.01 3.43
C ALA A 94 -9.56 -8.51 3.55
N ASP A 95 -10.41 -7.67 2.96
CA ASP A 95 -10.28 -6.21 2.95
C ASP A 95 -11.67 -5.59 2.91
N ASP A 96 -11.99 -4.77 3.91
CA ASP A 96 -13.25 -4.05 4.03
C ASP A 96 -13.00 -2.55 4.24
N PRO A 97 -13.06 -1.76 3.15
CA PRO A 97 -12.89 -0.30 3.21
C PRO A 97 -13.99 0.44 3.99
N GLU A 98 -15.19 -0.13 4.13
CA GLU A 98 -16.30 0.55 4.82
C GLU A 98 -16.03 0.67 6.33
N VAL A 99 -15.49 -0.40 6.92
CA VAL A 99 -15.05 -0.41 8.33
C VAL A 99 -13.56 -0.11 8.51
N ASP A 100 -12.82 0.07 7.42
CA ASP A 100 -11.37 0.32 7.38
C ASP A 100 -10.54 -0.78 8.07
N LEU A 101 -10.88 -2.05 7.83
CA LEU A 101 -10.16 -3.22 8.34
C LEU A 101 -9.70 -4.14 7.20
N ALA A 102 -8.53 -4.75 7.37
CA ALA A 102 -8.05 -5.82 6.52
C ALA A 102 -7.46 -6.96 7.35
N LEU A 103 -7.52 -8.17 6.79
CA LEU A 103 -7.01 -9.40 7.40
C LEU A 103 -5.85 -9.93 6.56
N LEU A 104 -4.73 -10.17 7.23
CA LEU A 104 -3.50 -10.68 6.64
C LEU A 104 -3.28 -12.12 7.10
N GLU A 105 -2.72 -12.94 6.22
CA GLU A 105 -2.25 -14.28 6.55
C GLU A 105 -0.75 -14.39 6.25
N VAL A 106 0.02 -14.76 7.28
CA VAL A 106 1.45 -15.06 7.15
C VAL A 106 1.68 -16.55 7.40
N ASP A 107 2.28 -17.22 6.42
CA ASP A 107 2.61 -18.64 6.49
C ASP A 107 4.00 -18.84 7.12
N GLY A 108 4.18 -19.93 7.87
CA GLY A 108 5.45 -20.30 8.50
C GLY A 108 5.85 -19.45 9.72
N LEU A 109 5.00 -18.52 10.15
CA LEU A 109 5.23 -17.67 11.31
C LEU A 109 4.08 -17.78 12.31
N THR A 110 4.39 -18.26 13.52
CA THR A 110 3.43 -18.39 14.62
C THR A 110 3.63 -17.24 15.61
N LEU A 111 2.68 -16.31 15.66
CA LEU A 111 2.65 -15.23 16.63
C LEU A 111 1.50 -15.45 17.62
N PRO A 112 1.69 -15.16 18.91
CA PRO A 112 0.63 -15.28 19.89
C PRO A 112 -0.48 -14.25 19.60
N PRO A 113 -1.75 -14.67 19.47
CA PRO A 113 -2.86 -13.72 19.31
C PRO A 113 -3.02 -12.77 20.50
N LEU A 114 -3.34 -11.51 20.22
CA LEU A 114 -3.72 -10.56 21.25
C LEU A 114 -5.18 -10.79 21.68
N PRO A 115 -5.50 -10.73 22.99
CA PRO A 115 -6.85 -10.91 23.46
C PRO A 115 -7.72 -9.71 23.09
N LEU A 116 -8.82 -9.95 22.39
CA LEU A 116 -9.83 -8.94 22.08
C LEU A 116 -10.82 -8.80 23.25
N ALA A 117 -11.27 -7.58 23.54
CA ALA A 117 -12.42 -7.37 24.41
C ALA A 117 -13.67 -8.02 23.79
N SER A 118 -14.69 -8.35 24.59
CA SER A 118 -15.94 -8.92 24.08
C SER A 118 -16.95 -7.86 23.63
N THR A 119 -16.81 -6.63 24.14
CA THR A 119 -17.73 -5.52 23.86
C THR A 119 -16.93 -4.24 23.75
N ASP A 120 -17.54 -3.22 23.17
CA ASP A 120 -16.97 -1.87 23.18
C ASP A 120 -16.79 -1.36 24.64
N PRO A 121 -15.74 -0.58 24.90
CA PRO A 121 -15.49 0.03 26.20
C PRO A 121 -16.47 1.18 26.50
N VAL A 122 -16.46 1.67 27.74
CA VAL A 122 -17.27 2.83 28.17
C VAL A 122 -16.50 4.14 28.01
N ILE A 123 -17.20 5.25 27.79
CA ILE A 123 -16.57 6.58 27.73
C ILE A 123 -15.82 6.85 29.03
N GLY A 124 -14.60 7.40 28.93
CA GLY A 124 -13.68 7.61 30.06
C GLY A 124 -12.72 6.44 30.31
N THR A 125 -12.82 5.33 29.56
CA THR A 125 -11.85 4.22 29.65
C THR A 125 -10.45 4.71 29.29
N ASP A 126 -9.50 4.50 30.20
CA ASP A 126 -8.07 4.70 29.96
C ASP A 126 -7.58 3.66 28.94
N LEU A 127 -6.81 4.12 27.95
CA LEU A 127 -6.32 3.25 26.88
C LEU A 127 -4.89 3.56 26.47
N ALA A 128 -4.25 2.59 25.83
CA ALA A 128 -2.95 2.74 25.21
C ALA A 128 -2.98 2.28 23.75
N VAL A 129 -2.36 3.03 22.85
CA VAL A 129 -2.12 2.62 21.46
C VAL A 129 -0.68 2.18 21.32
N VAL A 130 -0.45 1.08 20.60
CA VAL A 130 0.88 0.62 20.24
C VAL A 130 0.99 0.52 18.73
N GLY A 131 2.06 1.08 18.15
CA GLY A 131 2.31 1.03 16.71
C GLY A 131 3.63 1.66 16.31
N TYR A 132 3.87 1.76 15.00
CA TYR A 132 5.11 2.24 14.42
C TYR A 132 4.93 3.62 13.76
N PRO A 133 4.90 4.72 14.53
CA PRO A 133 4.68 6.04 13.96
C PRO A 133 5.92 6.54 13.20
N LEU A 134 5.70 7.35 12.16
CA LEU A 134 6.72 8.20 11.52
C LEU A 134 7.98 7.45 11.06
N VAL A 135 7.84 6.21 10.60
CA VAL A 135 8.94 5.32 10.19
C VAL A 135 9.95 6.02 9.29
N GLU A 136 9.50 6.64 8.19
CA GLU A 136 10.36 7.33 7.24
C GLU A 136 11.16 8.48 7.87
N ARG A 137 10.56 9.21 8.81
CA ARG A 137 11.22 10.34 9.49
C ARG A 137 12.31 9.84 10.42
N PHE A 138 12.05 8.80 11.21
CA PHE A 138 13.06 8.23 12.10
C PHE A 138 14.21 7.60 11.31
N GLN A 139 13.91 6.87 10.23
CA GLN A 139 14.94 6.35 9.32
C GLN A 139 15.79 7.45 8.71
N SER A 140 15.17 8.53 8.21
CA SER A 140 15.89 9.67 7.63
C SER A 140 16.76 10.40 8.65
N ALA A 141 16.39 10.36 9.93
CA ALA A 141 17.16 10.91 11.04
C ALA A 141 18.25 9.95 11.57
N GLY A 142 18.38 8.74 11.01
CA GLY A 142 19.30 7.71 11.50
C GLY A 142 18.90 7.12 12.85
N LEU A 143 17.62 7.20 13.23
CA LEU A 143 17.08 6.67 14.47
C LEU A 143 16.46 5.28 14.23
N GLU A 144 16.49 4.45 15.26
CA GLU A 144 15.89 3.12 15.23
C GLU A 144 14.36 3.18 15.09
N VAL A 145 13.80 2.26 14.31
CA VAL A 145 12.35 2.13 14.12
C VAL A 145 11.81 1.04 15.04
N GLN A 146 11.34 1.49 16.20
CA GLN A 146 10.73 0.66 17.24
C GLN A 146 9.23 0.99 17.40
N PRO A 147 8.42 0.05 17.93
CA PRO A 147 7.04 0.36 18.28
C PRO A 147 6.99 1.35 19.45
N SER A 148 6.08 2.33 19.37
CA SER A 148 5.82 3.31 20.41
C SER A 148 4.50 3.02 21.12
N LEU A 149 4.43 3.31 22.42
CA LEU A 149 3.19 3.33 23.19
C LEU A 149 2.77 4.77 23.47
N SER A 150 1.51 5.09 23.21
CA SER A 150 0.88 6.36 23.62
C SER A 150 -0.36 6.09 24.47
N LYS A 151 -0.60 6.91 25.50
CA LYS A 151 -1.76 6.79 26.42
C LYS A 151 -2.78 7.91 26.15
N GLY A 152 -4.06 7.59 26.30
CA GLY A 152 -5.17 8.56 26.28
C GLY A 152 -6.44 7.94 26.89
N VAL A 153 -7.59 8.52 26.56
CA VAL A 153 -8.91 8.08 27.01
C VAL A 153 -9.90 7.92 25.85
N LEU A 154 -10.92 7.10 26.06
CA LEU A 154 -12.10 7.08 25.20
C LEU A 154 -12.96 8.33 25.45
N SER A 155 -12.95 9.27 24.52
CA SER A 155 -13.66 10.55 24.64
C SER A 155 -15.14 10.46 24.25
N ALA A 156 -15.48 9.66 23.23
CA ALA A 156 -16.85 9.47 22.78
C ALA A 156 -17.02 8.19 21.96
N ILE A 157 -18.25 7.71 21.83
CA ILE A 157 -18.60 6.59 20.95
C ILE A 157 -19.55 7.13 19.87
N ARG A 158 -19.21 6.90 18.61
CA ARG A 158 -20.02 7.24 17.44
C ARG A 158 -20.48 5.96 16.77
N ARG A 159 -21.69 5.95 16.21
CA ARG A 159 -22.23 4.80 15.46
C ARG A 159 -22.36 5.17 13.99
N LYS A 160 -21.96 4.27 13.10
CA LYS A 160 -22.08 4.40 11.64
C LYS A 160 -22.24 3.01 11.05
N ASP A 161 -23.24 2.83 10.17
CA ASP A 161 -23.45 1.61 9.37
C ASP A 161 -23.39 0.29 10.15
N GLY A 162 -23.96 0.27 11.36
CA GLY A 162 -23.99 -0.93 12.23
C GLY A 162 -22.72 -1.17 13.06
N GLY A 163 -21.63 -0.42 12.83
CA GLY A 163 -20.39 -0.47 13.59
C GLY A 163 -20.20 0.66 14.59
N SER A 164 -19.21 0.51 15.47
CA SER A 164 -18.78 1.53 16.43
C SER A 164 -17.46 2.18 16.01
N ILE A 165 -17.44 3.50 16.09
CA ILE A 165 -16.25 4.34 15.92
C ILE A 165 -15.95 4.96 17.28
N LEU A 166 -14.82 4.59 17.85
CA LEU A 166 -14.38 5.06 19.16
C LEU A 166 -13.54 6.32 18.97
N GLN A 167 -14.01 7.46 19.49
CA GLN A 167 -13.24 8.70 19.48
C GLN A 167 -12.33 8.75 20.70
N VAL A 168 -11.05 9.04 20.47
CA VAL A 168 -10.00 9.01 21.49
C VAL A 168 -9.09 10.23 21.37
N ASP A 169 -8.51 10.66 22.48
CA ASP A 169 -7.56 11.78 22.53
C ASP A 169 -6.08 11.33 22.45
N VAL A 170 -5.84 10.02 22.45
CA VAL A 170 -4.50 9.43 22.39
C VAL A 170 -3.71 9.93 21.17
N PRO A 171 -2.43 10.31 21.33
CA PRO A 171 -1.56 10.64 20.20
C PRO A 171 -1.39 9.46 19.24
N VAL A 172 -2.09 9.53 18.11
CA VAL A 172 -1.85 8.69 16.92
C VAL A 172 -0.78 9.36 16.04
N ASN A 173 -0.32 8.79 14.93
CA ASN A 173 0.49 9.45 13.88
C ASN A 173 0.45 8.56 12.64
N PRO A 174 0.81 9.05 11.44
CA PRO A 174 1.04 8.16 10.30
C PRO A 174 1.96 7.00 10.71
N GLY A 175 1.57 5.77 10.39
CA GLY A 175 2.23 4.54 10.81
C GLY A 175 1.58 3.80 12.00
N ASN A 176 0.79 4.49 12.84
CA ASN A 176 -0.01 3.83 13.88
C ASN A 176 -1.28 3.15 13.34
N SER A 177 -1.75 3.54 12.14
CA SER A 177 -2.92 2.93 11.48
C SER A 177 -2.81 1.41 11.45
N GLY A 178 -3.89 0.72 11.82
CA GLY A 178 -3.96 -0.73 11.94
C GLY A 178 -3.41 -1.29 13.27
N GLY A 179 -2.77 -0.45 14.09
CA GLY A 179 -2.24 -0.85 15.39
C GLY A 179 -3.32 -1.09 16.44
N PRO A 180 -3.05 -1.94 17.45
CA PRO A 180 -4.01 -2.20 18.52
C PRO A 180 -4.10 -1.02 19.49
N ALA A 181 -5.34 -0.73 19.91
CA ALA A 181 -5.64 0.06 21.09
C ALA A 181 -6.07 -0.88 22.21
N PHE A 182 -5.38 -0.81 23.35
CA PHE A 182 -5.60 -1.63 24.52
C PHE A 182 -6.34 -0.86 25.60
N ASP A 183 -7.27 -1.52 26.26
CA ASP A 183 -7.76 -1.11 27.57
C ASP A 183 -6.59 -1.14 28.57
N TRP A 184 -6.41 -0.06 29.33
CA TRP A 184 -5.25 0.10 30.18
C TRP A 184 -5.20 -0.97 31.29
N GLU A 185 -6.32 -1.27 31.93
CA GLU A 185 -6.38 -2.14 33.11
C GLU A 185 -6.35 -3.62 32.75
N THR A 186 -7.07 -4.01 31.69
CA THR A 186 -7.23 -5.41 31.30
C THR A 186 -6.22 -5.88 30.26
N GLY A 187 -5.56 -4.94 29.56
CA GLY A 187 -4.66 -5.24 28.45
C GLY A 187 -5.36 -5.81 27.22
N LYS A 188 -6.70 -5.87 27.18
CA LYS A 188 -7.43 -6.39 26.03
C LYS A 188 -7.49 -5.33 24.93
N VAL A 189 -7.42 -5.77 23.67
CA VAL A 189 -7.63 -4.89 22.51
C VAL A 189 -9.09 -4.47 22.48
N ILE A 190 -9.32 -3.16 22.54
CA ILE A 190 -10.64 -2.52 22.49
C ILE A 190 -10.92 -1.82 21.15
N GLY A 191 -9.90 -1.69 20.30
CA GLY A 191 -10.07 -1.15 18.96
C GLY A 191 -8.81 -1.23 18.09
N VAL A 192 -8.98 -0.90 16.83
CA VAL A 192 -7.91 -0.80 15.82
C VAL A 192 -7.77 0.67 15.42
N VAL A 193 -6.55 1.20 15.45
CA VAL A 193 -6.30 2.61 15.09
C VAL A 193 -6.70 2.88 13.65
N ARG A 194 -7.55 3.88 13.45
CA ARG A 194 -7.98 4.38 12.15
C ARG A 194 -7.17 5.62 11.76
N ALA A 195 -7.06 5.90 10.45
CA ALA A 195 -6.49 7.15 9.98
C ALA A 195 -7.21 8.38 10.58
N ARG A 196 -6.42 9.43 10.83
CA ARG A 196 -6.86 10.67 11.49
C ARG A 196 -7.66 11.58 10.58
N LEU A 197 -8.48 12.45 11.18
CA LEU A 197 -8.83 13.72 10.55
C LEU A 197 -7.60 14.64 10.54
N ARG A 198 -7.21 15.14 9.35
CA ARG A 198 -5.99 15.93 9.16
C ARG A 198 -6.03 17.32 9.85
N ASP A 199 -7.22 17.81 10.16
CA ASP A 199 -7.44 19.18 10.66
C ASP A 199 -8.01 19.25 12.10
N ALA A 200 -7.95 18.15 12.87
CA ALA A 200 -8.41 18.11 14.25
C ALA A 200 -7.28 17.63 15.19
N SER A 201 -6.84 18.50 16.10
CA SER A 201 -5.90 18.12 17.16
C SER A 201 -6.66 17.50 18.33
N GLY A 202 -6.14 16.40 18.90
CA GLY A 202 -6.73 15.73 20.06
C GLY A 202 -8.01 14.92 19.75
N ILE A 203 -8.35 14.72 18.48
CA ILE A 203 -9.50 13.90 18.06
C ILE A 203 -9.01 12.83 17.07
N ASN A 204 -8.96 11.59 17.53
CA ASN A 204 -8.58 10.44 16.72
C ASN A 204 -9.66 9.36 16.83
N PHE A 205 -9.60 8.37 15.96
CA PHE A 205 -10.63 7.34 15.87
C PHE A 205 -10.04 5.94 15.88
N LEU A 206 -10.76 5.02 16.51
CA LEU A 206 -10.53 3.60 16.43
C LEU A 206 -11.77 2.92 15.84
N VAL A 207 -11.55 1.83 15.11
CA VAL A 207 -12.60 0.86 14.82
C VAL A 207 -12.87 0.08 16.10
N GLY A 208 -14.11 0.09 16.58
CA GLY A 208 -14.49 -0.54 17.84
C GLY A 208 -14.53 -2.06 17.80
N THR A 209 -14.60 -2.67 18.97
CA THR A 209 -14.52 -4.12 19.17
C THR A 209 -15.66 -4.86 18.50
N ASN A 210 -16.86 -4.29 18.53
CA ASN A 210 -18.01 -4.89 17.84
C ASN A 210 -17.76 -5.04 16.34
N SER A 211 -17.24 -4.00 15.68
CA SER A 211 -16.90 -4.05 14.25
C SER A 211 -15.80 -5.06 13.96
N ILE A 212 -14.81 -5.19 14.84
CA ILE A 212 -13.73 -6.18 14.71
C ILE A 212 -14.29 -7.62 14.77
N HIS A 213 -15.18 -7.92 15.72
CA HIS A 213 -15.80 -9.24 15.83
C HIS A 213 -16.66 -9.57 14.62
N THR A 214 -17.48 -8.61 14.15
CA THR A 214 -18.27 -8.79 12.93
C THR A 214 -17.36 -9.10 11.74
N PHE A 215 -16.32 -8.29 11.52
CA PHE A 215 -15.35 -8.49 10.45
C PHE A 215 -14.67 -9.88 10.50
N LEU A 216 -14.23 -10.31 11.69
CA LEU A 216 -13.59 -11.61 11.88
C LEU A 216 -14.55 -12.81 11.73
N THR A 217 -15.83 -12.60 12.05
CA THR A 217 -16.87 -13.66 11.99
C THR A 217 -17.39 -13.82 10.57
N GLU A 218 -17.78 -12.71 9.95
CA GLU A 218 -18.31 -12.71 8.59
C GLU A 218 -17.24 -13.10 7.57
N ARG A 219 -15.95 -12.86 7.90
CA ARG A 219 -14.79 -13.09 7.04
C ARG A 219 -15.13 -12.67 5.62
N PRO A 220 -15.51 -11.39 5.39
CA PRO A 220 -16.00 -10.93 4.11
C PRO A 220 -15.10 -11.50 3.04
N THR A 221 -15.70 -12.27 2.14
CA THR A 221 -14.98 -13.05 1.14
C THR A 221 -13.92 -12.17 0.49
N PRO A 222 -12.74 -12.70 0.11
CA PRO A 222 -11.81 -11.95 -0.71
C PRO A 222 -12.64 -11.32 -1.82
N LYS A 223 -12.47 -10.00 -2.05
CA LYS A 223 -13.15 -9.29 -3.16
C LYS A 223 -13.27 -10.28 -4.31
N PRO A 224 -14.47 -10.59 -4.85
CA PRO A 224 -14.59 -11.50 -5.99
C PRO A 224 -13.58 -11.02 -6.99
N THR A 225 -12.50 -11.80 -7.25
CA THR A 225 -11.22 -11.29 -7.77
C THR A 225 -11.50 -10.09 -8.62
N ARG A 226 -11.40 -8.90 -8.00
CA ARG A 226 -11.84 -7.67 -8.66
C ARG A 226 -10.82 -7.60 -9.76
N ALA A 227 -11.20 -7.84 -11.02
CA ALA A 227 -10.26 -7.79 -12.13
C ALA A 227 -9.39 -6.53 -11.92
N LEU A 228 -8.09 -6.76 -11.78
CA LEU A 228 -7.29 -6.13 -10.73
C LEU A 228 -7.31 -4.60 -10.82
N ALA A 229 -7.61 -3.95 -9.69
CA ALA A 229 -7.28 -2.54 -9.49
C ALA A 229 -5.79 -2.32 -9.13
N SER A 230 -4.97 -3.34 -9.39
CA SER A 230 -3.51 -3.31 -9.47
C SER A 230 -3.02 -4.57 -10.20
N ASP A 231 -3.57 -4.87 -11.38
CA ASP A 231 -2.74 -5.53 -12.37
C ASP A 231 -1.57 -4.55 -12.46
N SER A 232 -0.37 -4.96 -12.04
CA SER A 232 0.80 -4.13 -12.33
C SER A 232 0.67 -3.77 -13.82
N ILE A 233 0.97 -2.55 -14.25
CA ILE A 233 0.76 -2.16 -15.65
C ILE A 233 1.36 -3.18 -16.63
N ARG A 234 2.39 -3.91 -16.20
CA ARG A 234 2.94 -5.10 -16.85
C ARG A 234 1.90 -6.18 -17.12
N GLU A 235 1.12 -6.60 -16.13
CA GLU A 235 0.07 -7.61 -16.26
C GLU A 235 -1.08 -7.13 -17.18
N LEU A 236 -1.50 -5.87 -17.08
CA LEU A 236 -2.45 -5.29 -18.04
C LEU A 236 -1.89 -5.34 -19.47
N MET A 237 -0.61 -4.97 -19.63
CA MET A 237 0.06 -4.99 -20.93
C MET A 237 0.21 -6.43 -21.46
N ASP A 238 0.58 -7.38 -20.62
CA ASP A 238 0.69 -8.81 -20.96
C ASP A 238 -0.67 -9.35 -21.44
N ARG A 239 -1.74 -9.05 -20.69
CA ARG A 239 -3.12 -9.43 -21.04
C ARG A 239 -3.67 -8.66 -22.23
N SER A 240 -3.15 -7.46 -22.50
CA SER A 240 -3.53 -6.67 -23.68
C SER A 240 -3.05 -7.30 -24.98
N GLY A 241 -2.07 -8.20 -24.95
CA GLY A 241 -1.49 -8.81 -26.15
C GLY A 241 -0.84 -7.79 -27.10
N ILE A 242 -0.65 -6.53 -26.68
CA ILE A 242 0.09 -5.52 -27.44
C ILE A 242 1.58 -5.80 -27.22
N PRO A 243 2.39 -6.04 -28.27
CA PRO A 243 3.83 -6.17 -28.12
C PRO A 243 4.44 -4.89 -27.56
N TYR A 244 5.31 -5.03 -26.56
CA TYR A 244 5.97 -3.89 -25.91
C TYR A 244 7.39 -4.25 -25.47
N GLU A 245 8.20 -3.22 -25.25
CA GLU A 245 9.51 -3.27 -24.61
C GLU A 245 9.48 -2.43 -23.33
N ILE A 246 10.33 -2.77 -22.36
CA ILE A 246 10.53 -1.95 -21.16
C ILE A 246 11.90 -1.31 -21.25
N ASN A 247 11.97 0.01 -21.14
CA ASN A 247 13.26 0.72 -21.15
C ASN A 247 13.93 0.71 -19.76
N GLU A 248 15.15 1.24 -19.67
CA GLU A 248 15.95 1.29 -18.43
C GLU A 248 15.25 2.02 -17.28
N ASN A 249 14.33 2.93 -17.60
CA ASN A 249 13.55 3.70 -16.63
C ASN A 249 12.24 3.01 -16.23
N GLY A 250 12.01 1.77 -16.69
CA GLY A 250 10.81 0.99 -16.38
C GLY A 250 9.56 1.43 -17.14
N ASN A 251 9.70 2.26 -18.18
CA ASN A 251 8.56 2.69 -19.01
C ASN A 251 8.31 1.69 -20.13
N PHE A 252 7.04 1.48 -20.44
CA PHE A 252 6.59 0.59 -21.50
C PHE A 252 6.59 1.37 -22.81
N LYS A 253 7.21 0.80 -23.83
CA LYS A 253 7.35 1.36 -25.16
C LYS A 253 6.74 0.39 -26.15
N MET A 254 5.88 0.86 -27.04
CA MET A 254 5.22 0.03 -28.04
C MET A 254 4.97 0.79 -29.33
N VAL A 255 4.92 0.07 -30.45
CA VAL A 255 4.52 0.64 -31.74
C VAL A 255 3.09 0.18 -32.05
N ARG A 256 2.20 1.13 -32.32
CA ARG A 256 0.80 0.87 -32.67
C ARG A 256 0.59 1.00 -34.16
N LYS A 257 -0.05 0.01 -34.76
CA LYS A 257 -0.53 0.08 -36.15
C LYS A 257 -1.90 0.74 -36.15
N LEU A 258 -2.03 1.81 -36.91
CA LEU A 258 -3.27 2.57 -37.06
C LEU A 258 -4.07 2.05 -38.25
N GLY A 259 -5.39 2.33 -38.25
CA GLY A 259 -6.31 1.82 -39.28
C GLY A 259 -6.05 2.33 -40.71
N ASN A 260 -5.24 3.39 -40.85
CA ASN A 260 -4.78 3.98 -42.11
C ASN A 260 -3.48 3.35 -42.64
N GLY A 261 -2.92 2.34 -41.96
CA GLY A 261 -1.68 1.66 -42.34
C GLY A 261 -0.40 2.31 -41.79
N ARG A 262 -0.50 3.44 -41.09
CA ARG A 262 0.61 4.13 -40.43
C ARG A 262 0.93 3.54 -39.06
N THR A 263 2.07 3.92 -38.51
CA THR A 263 2.46 3.53 -37.15
C THR A 263 2.58 4.73 -36.23
N GLN A 264 2.57 4.46 -34.93
CA GLN A 264 2.89 5.45 -33.92
C GLN A 264 3.59 4.80 -32.73
N LEU A 265 4.63 5.45 -32.25
CA LEU A 265 5.26 5.13 -30.98
C LEU A 265 4.38 5.59 -29.81
N VAL A 266 4.09 4.69 -28.87
CA VAL A 266 3.40 5.01 -27.61
C VAL A 266 4.27 4.61 -26.44
N LEU A 267 4.29 5.46 -25.42
CA LEU A 267 4.96 5.22 -24.16
C LEU A 267 3.97 5.32 -23.00
N ILE A 268 4.15 4.43 -22.03
CA ILE A 268 3.41 4.42 -20.77
C ILE A 268 4.43 4.50 -19.65
N TYR A 269 4.27 5.45 -18.75
CA TYR A 269 5.11 5.48 -17.56
C TYR A 269 4.83 4.23 -16.71
N GLY A 270 5.89 3.52 -16.31
CA GLY A 270 5.76 2.33 -15.47
C GLY A 270 5.18 2.66 -14.10
N ARG A 271 5.64 3.78 -13.53
CA ARG A 271 5.11 4.35 -12.28
C ARG A 271 3.81 5.12 -12.49
N SER A 272 3.05 5.25 -11.41
CA SER A 272 1.90 6.15 -11.31
C SER A 272 2.16 7.23 -10.28
N TRP A 273 1.49 8.36 -10.45
CA TRP A 273 1.52 9.49 -9.52
C TRP A 273 0.32 9.43 -8.60
N GLU A 274 0.52 9.62 -7.31
CA GLU A 274 -0.59 9.62 -6.35
C GLU A 274 -0.95 11.04 -5.91
N TYR A 275 -2.24 11.34 -5.94
CA TYR A 275 -2.79 12.56 -5.36
C TYR A 275 -4.06 12.24 -4.58
N ASN A 276 -4.03 12.42 -3.26
CA ASN A 276 -5.15 12.13 -2.34
C ASN A 276 -5.76 10.72 -2.56
N GLY A 277 -4.92 9.69 -2.69
CA GLY A 277 -5.35 8.30 -2.90
C GLY A 277 -5.81 7.97 -4.32
N ILE A 278 -5.76 8.93 -5.26
CA ILE A 278 -6.00 8.68 -6.68
C ILE A 278 -4.65 8.48 -7.35
N LYS A 279 -4.38 7.26 -7.82
CA LYS A 279 -3.24 6.96 -8.69
C LYS A 279 -3.57 7.43 -10.11
N ILE A 280 -2.61 8.08 -10.75
CA ILE A 280 -2.73 8.69 -12.07
C ILE A 280 -1.58 8.15 -12.93
N ARG A 281 -1.93 7.57 -14.07
CA ARG A 281 -0.99 7.05 -15.07
C ARG A 281 -0.90 8.00 -16.24
N GLU A 282 0.31 8.18 -16.74
CA GLU A 282 0.57 8.97 -17.93
C GLU A 282 0.92 8.07 -19.12
N ILE A 283 0.19 8.30 -20.22
CA ILE A 283 0.35 7.64 -21.51
C ILE A 283 0.58 8.74 -22.55
N TRP A 284 1.60 8.61 -23.38
CA TRP A 284 1.97 9.65 -24.33
C TRP A 284 2.58 9.09 -25.61
N ALA A 285 2.52 9.87 -26.68
CA ALA A 285 3.14 9.57 -27.97
C ALA A 285 3.85 10.81 -28.50
N PRO A 286 5.10 10.70 -29.00
CA PRO A 286 5.71 11.76 -29.77
C PRO A 286 5.03 11.91 -31.12
N ALA A 287 4.93 13.14 -31.62
CA ALA A 287 4.40 13.43 -32.95
C ALA A 287 5.51 13.90 -33.91
N PHE A 288 6.34 14.85 -33.49
CA PHE A 288 7.43 15.34 -34.34
C PHE A 288 8.56 15.95 -33.52
N ARG A 289 9.74 16.05 -34.12
CA ARG A 289 10.92 16.71 -33.58
C ARG A 289 11.26 17.94 -34.43
N VAL A 290 11.68 19.02 -33.79
CA VAL A 290 12.23 20.22 -34.43
C VAL A 290 13.59 20.55 -33.84
N ASP A 291 14.50 21.02 -34.69
CA ASP A 291 15.79 21.55 -34.27
C ASP A 291 15.56 22.87 -33.52
N GLY A 292 16.08 22.98 -32.30
CA GLY A 292 15.88 24.17 -31.47
C GLY A 292 14.49 24.26 -30.83
N ASP A 293 13.93 25.47 -30.77
CA ASP A 293 12.62 25.76 -30.18
C ASP A 293 11.48 25.64 -31.21
N LEU A 294 10.28 25.27 -30.74
CA LEU A 294 9.07 25.39 -31.55
C LEU A 294 8.83 26.86 -31.95
N SER A 295 8.43 27.09 -33.19
CA SER A 295 8.00 28.43 -33.60
C SER A 295 6.78 28.87 -32.78
N GLY A 296 6.64 30.19 -32.56
CA GLY A 296 5.52 30.73 -31.79
C GLY A 296 4.15 30.36 -32.37
N ASP A 297 4.03 30.29 -33.69
CA ASP A 297 2.81 29.87 -34.37
C ASP A 297 2.46 28.41 -34.09
N LEU A 298 3.46 27.51 -34.14
CA LEU A 298 3.27 26.10 -33.87
C LEU A 298 2.96 25.84 -32.39
N ALA A 299 3.65 26.54 -31.48
CA ALA A 299 3.38 26.46 -30.04
C ALA A 299 1.96 26.94 -29.70
N ASN A 300 1.53 28.09 -30.23
CA ASN A 300 0.17 28.60 -30.03
C ASN A 300 -0.90 27.67 -30.60
N ARG A 301 -0.60 27.03 -31.74
CA ARG A 301 -1.49 26.04 -32.33
C ARG A 301 -1.65 24.81 -31.43
N LEU A 302 -0.55 24.22 -30.96
CA LEU A 302 -0.58 23.07 -30.06
C LEU A 302 -1.31 23.40 -28.75
N LEU A 303 -1.13 24.62 -28.24
CA LEU A 303 -1.87 25.11 -27.07
C LEU A 303 -3.39 25.15 -27.34
N LYS A 304 -3.81 25.67 -28.50
CA LYS A 304 -5.23 25.71 -28.89
C LYS A 304 -5.81 24.30 -29.03
N MET A 305 -5.08 23.39 -29.67
CA MET A 305 -5.49 21.99 -29.78
C MET A 305 -5.63 21.31 -28.42
N SER A 306 -4.74 21.62 -27.47
CA SER A 306 -4.85 21.11 -26.10
C SER A 306 -6.11 21.59 -25.40
N TYR A 307 -6.54 22.83 -25.66
CA TYR A 307 -7.80 23.37 -25.15
C TYR A 307 -9.03 22.70 -25.78
N GLU A 308 -8.97 22.35 -27.07
CA GLU A 308 -10.07 21.71 -27.78
C GLU A 308 -10.22 20.21 -27.44
N ALA A 309 -9.10 19.55 -27.14
CA ALA A 309 -9.07 18.17 -26.70
C ALA A 309 -9.89 17.96 -25.42
N LYS A 310 -10.65 16.86 -25.38
CA LYS A 310 -11.42 16.51 -24.17
C LYS A 310 -10.57 15.82 -23.12
N ILE A 311 -9.49 15.16 -23.52
CA ILE A 311 -8.60 14.39 -22.66
C ILE A 311 -7.17 14.58 -23.14
N GLY A 312 -6.30 15.06 -22.25
CA GLY A 312 -4.88 15.24 -22.53
C GLY A 312 -4.51 16.64 -23.01
N GLY A 313 -3.29 16.75 -23.50
CA GLY A 313 -2.77 17.99 -24.05
C GLY A 313 -1.41 17.78 -24.71
N TRP A 314 -1.08 18.70 -25.61
CA TRP A 314 0.23 18.80 -26.22
C TRP A 314 1.24 19.35 -25.23
N GLN A 315 2.39 18.72 -25.20
CA GLN A 315 3.53 19.12 -24.39
C GLN A 315 4.78 19.14 -25.26
N THR A 316 5.79 19.86 -24.79
CA THR A 316 7.11 19.90 -25.44
C THR A 316 8.13 19.29 -24.51
N LEU A 317 8.86 18.28 -24.98
CA LEU A 317 10.03 17.74 -24.30
C LEU A 317 11.29 18.30 -24.93
N LYS A 318 12.25 18.73 -24.10
CA LYS A 318 13.59 19.10 -24.54
C LYS A 318 14.48 17.87 -24.58
N VAL A 319 15.08 17.63 -25.74
CA VAL A 319 16.06 16.55 -25.95
C VAL A 319 17.31 17.20 -26.52
N GLU A 320 18.32 17.39 -25.65
CA GLU A 320 19.52 18.17 -25.97
C GLU A 320 19.16 19.60 -26.44
N GLN A 321 19.39 19.91 -27.72
CA GLN A 321 19.10 21.21 -28.31
C GLN A 321 17.71 21.24 -28.99
N ASP A 322 17.11 20.08 -29.21
CA ASP A 322 15.90 19.90 -29.99
C ASP A 322 14.65 19.90 -29.10
N SER A 323 13.51 20.18 -29.73
CA SER A 323 12.19 20.04 -29.11
C SER A 323 11.43 18.89 -29.75
N VAL A 324 10.86 18.04 -28.92
CA VAL A 324 9.93 16.98 -29.34
C VAL A 324 8.53 17.35 -28.88
N ALA A 325 7.61 17.50 -29.82
CA ALA A 325 6.20 17.66 -29.52
C ALA A 325 5.60 16.28 -29.19
N ILE A 326 4.95 16.18 -28.04
CA ILE A 326 4.28 14.97 -27.59
C ILE A 326 2.81 15.26 -27.29
N TYR A 327 1.95 14.28 -27.51
CA TYR A 327 0.59 14.28 -26.97
C TYR A 327 0.52 13.35 -25.77
N ALA A 328 -0.01 13.83 -24.65
CA ALA A 328 -0.03 13.07 -23.41
C ALA A 328 -1.40 13.15 -22.73
N ILE A 329 -1.84 12.04 -22.16
CA ILE A 329 -3.03 11.94 -21.31
C ILE A 329 -2.61 11.51 -19.90
N LYS A 330 -3.43 11.87 -18.91
CA LYS A 330 -3.29 11.47 -17.51
C LYS A 330 -4.61 10.86 -17.08
N VAL A 331 -4.60 9.55 -16.80
CA VAL A 331 -5.82 8.75 -16.53
C VAL A 331 -5.74 8.16 -15.13
N VAL A 332 -6.91 7.91 -14.51
CA VAL A 332 -6.95 7.21 -13.23
C VAL A 332 -6.41 5.80 -13.44
N ASP A 333 -5.40 5.42 -12.65
CA ASP A 333 -4.68 4.17 -12.75
C ASP A 333 -5.44 3.02 -12.07
N ARG A 334 -6.63 2.76 -12.61
CA ARG A 334 -7.55 1.68 -12.25
C ARG A 334 -8.20 1.14 -13.53
N LEU A 335 -7.38 0.99 -14.57
CA LEU A 335 -7.82 0.66 -15.92
C LEU A 335 -8.07 -0.84 -16.07
N THR A 336 -9.12 -1.17 -16.82
CA THR A 336 -9.26 -2.49 -17.45
C THR A 336 -8.33 -2.63 -18.65
N VAL A 337 -8.15 -3.86 -19.15
CA VAL A 337 -7.35 -4.13 -20.36
C VAL A 337 -7.95 -3.39 -21.57
N GLU A 338 -9.27 -3.36 -21.68
CA GLU A 338 -10.00 -2.69 -22.77
C GLU A 338 -9.86 -1.17 -22.70
N GLU A 339 -9.95 -0.58 -21.51
CA GLU A 339 -9.71 0.85 -21.30
C GLU A 339 -8.26 1.22 -21.61
N LEU A 340 -7.30 0.39 -21.17
CA LEU A 340 -5.88 0.61 -21.48
C LEU A 340 -5.63 0.61 -22.99
N ARG A 341 -6.14 -0.40 -23.72
CA ARG A 341 -6.04 -0.46 -25.18
C ARG A 341 -6.66 0.78 -25.84
N THR A 342 -7.82 1.19 -25.36
CA THR A 342 -8.53 2.38 -25.86
C THR A 342 -7.68 3.65 -25.68
N TRP A 343 -7.05 3.81 -24.51
CA TRP A 343 -6.21 4.97 -24.24
C TRP A 343 -4.91 4.98 -25.05
N ILE A 344 -4.29 3.82 -25.24
CA ILE A 344 -3.12 3.66 -26.11
C ILE A 344 -3.47 4.06 -27.55
N ASP A 345 -4.57 3.56 -28.09
CA ASP A 345 -4.99 3.85 -29.47
C ASP A 345 -5.44 5.32 -29.64
N TYR A 346 -6.07 5.91 -28.62
CA TYR A 346 -6.45 7.32 -28.60
C TYR A 346 -5.23 8.24 -28.69
N VAL A 347 -4.23 8.01 -27.84
CA VAL A 347 -2.99 8.80 -27.82
C VAL A 347 -2.22 8.64 -29.12
N ALA A 348 -2.13 7.41 -29.64
CA ALA A 348 -1.47 7.12 -30.90
C ALA A 348 -2.10 7.91 -32.06
N SER A 349 -3.43 7.83 -32.20
CA SER A 349 -4.16 8.49 -33.30
C SER A 349 -4.05 10.01 -33.26
N TYR A 350 -4.01 10.60 -32.06
CA TYR A 350 -3.91 12.05 -31.90
C TYR A 350 -2.51 12.58 -32.23
N ALA A 351 -1.47 11.85 -31.83
CA ALA A 351 -0.09 12.15 -32.22
C ALA A 351 0.10 12.05 -33.74
N ASP A 352 -0.39 10.96 -34.35
CA ASP A 352 -0.27 10.67 -35.78
C ASP A 352 -0.87 11.76 -36.66
N THR A 353 -2.02 12.30 -36.24
CA THR A 353 -2.73 13.36 -36.97
C THR A 353 -1.83 14.57 -37.20
N ILE A 354 -1.07 14.96 -36.17
CA ILE A 354 -0.18 16.13 -36.24
C ILE A 354 1.19 15.79 -36.81
N GLU A 355 1.69 14.59 -36.56
CA GLU A 355 2.88 14.08 -37.22
C GLU A 355 2.75 14.16 -38.74
N LEU A 356 1.70 13.56 -39.31
CA LEU A 356 1.45 13.53 -40.74
C LEU A 356 1.33 14.95 -41.30
N GLU A 357 0.65 15.84 -40.58
CA GLU A 357 0.45 17.21 -41.03
C GLU A 357 1.75 18.04 -41.04
N VAL A 358 2.59 17.89 -40.02
CA VAL A 358 3.79 18.71 -39.85
C VAL A 358 4.97 18.15 -40.66
N THR A 359 5.14 16.83 -40.67
CA THR A 359 6.31 16.18 -41.26
C THR A 359 6.04 15.64 -42.67
N GLY A 360 4.78 15.31 -42.98
CA GLY A 360 4.40 14.58 -44.19
C GLY A 360 4.89 13.12 -44.22
N LYS A 361 5.40 12.59 -43.09
CA LYS A 361 6.08 11.30 -42.98
C LYS A 361 5.46 10.42 -41.90
N ASP A 362 5.92 9.18 -41.86
CA ASP A 362 5.62 8.18 -40.83
C ASP A 362 6.95 7.89 -40.11
N ASP A 363 7.31 8.78 -39.19
CA ASP A 363 8.58 8.78 -38.48
C ASP A 363 8.58 7.85 -37.25
N TYR A 364 7.41 7.35 -36.80
CA TYR A 364 7.26 6.61 -35.53
C TYR A 364 6.55 5.25 -35.58
#